data_AF-J4UIE1-F1
#
_entry.id   AF-J4UIE1-F1
#
_cell.length_a   1.000
_cell.length_b   1.000
_cell.length_c   1.000
_cell.angle_alpha   90.00
_cell.angle_beta   90.00
_cell.angle_gamma   90.00
#
_symmetry.space_group_name_H-M   'P 1'
#
loop_
_entity.id
_entity.type
_entity.pdbx_description
1 polymer ?
#
loop_
_entity_poly.entity_id
_entity_poly.type
_entity_poly.pdbx_seq_one_letter_code
_entity_poly.pdbx_strand_id
1 'polypeptide(L)'
;MLLNFRLVATGLAALAACAQALDMTNFTANEVDCGTPSLSVEQWTHSEEVLAQEKNTTKRQVAQPHRIPAYITVLAKNNTVNGGNIQESQIQQLLDEFNKFYSYGFELDTSVDKIHRYTRPDLFDPNSGMFTGTFNDIQRQYHRGEGDYASLNIIFLFRLRDWYKNDITTERGPNGETWTSWRRRSGGISGRGSIPVAGIWEASNAKELEISDGILVSSATIPNMAYPEHQGSLSTFSHEVGHWLGLEHTDHSRRKGSWGRTACDRVNDGIDDTPTHMIDANVARIMPGCPPQGQINTCQHLDSRPDLIYNLMTPKTYGCKMDGLTDGQKQRTLDVYEKFRMPYKGQLQQKGRWVQPQGQQSQEEGSQVEEPQEEEKPQEKKPQDQQPQDQQRLQLNQKKEQNEKNCLNEVDQEYKQREKWLTKSMPEKFNQLQAERDEMWEWLEQYRQQPQYSQWADEEWKRREEGFSGRKKEYEQKERGYWQDLKQDTQKGQKRCREEEQK
;
A
#
# COMPACT_ATOMS: atom_id res chain seq x y z
N MET A 1 -55.23 32.57 27.60
CA MET A 1 -54.63 31.32 27.07
C MET A 1 -53.23 31.65 26.58
N LEU A 2 -52.21 31.35 27.39
CA LEU A 2 -50.81 31.40 27.01
C LEU A 2 -50.20 30.11 27.54
N LEU A 3 -49.73 29.24 26.65
CA LEU A 3 -49.05 28.00 27.01
C LEU A 3 -47.68 27.99 26.35
N ASN A 4 -46.68 28.00 27.22
CA ASN A 4 -45.27 27.86 26.93
C ASN A 4 -44.97 26.49 26.31
N PHE A 5 -44.17 26.47 25.25
CA PHE A 5 -43.39 25.30 24.84
C PHE A 5 -41.91 25.66 24.81
N ARG A 6 -41.16 25.14 25.78
CA ARG A 6 -39.71 24.96 25.75
C ARG A 6 -39.42 23.52 26.18
N LEU A 7 -38.78 22.76 25.30
CA LEU A 7 -38.16 21.43 25.41
C LEU A 7 -38.41 20.81 24.02
N VAL A 8 -37.42 20.56 23.16
CA VAL A 8 -36.42 19.49 23.29
C VAL A 8 -35.21 19.86 22.42
N ALA A 9 -34.01 19.98 23.00
CA ALA A 9 -32.76 20.14 22.24
C ALA A 9 -31.54 19.55 22.99
N THR A 10 -31.71 18.45 23.73
CA THR A 10 -30.65 17.83 24.54
C THR A 10 -30.51 16.32 24.30
N GLY A 11 -30.92 15.82 23.14
CA GLY A 11 -30.93 14.37 22.85
C GLY A 11 -29.90 13.83 21.85
N LEU A 12 -29.13 14.67 21.15
CA LEU A 12 -28.30 14.22 20.01
C LEU A 12 -26.78 14.22 20.26
N ALA A 13 -26.30 14.78 21.36
CA ALA A 13 -24.85 14.80 21.67
C ALA A 13 -24.34 13.50 22.31
N ALA A 14 -25.21 12.67 22.89
CA ALA A 14 -24.80 11.46 23.62
C ALA A 14 -24.52 10.24 22.72
N LEU A 15 -25.07 10.19 21.50
CA LEU A 15 -24.89 9.03 20.60
C LEU A 15 -23.57 9.07 19.83
N ALA A 16 -23.01 10.25 19.56
CA ALA A 16 -21.69 10.37 18.93
C ALA A 16 -20.54 9.95 19.87
N ALA A 17 -20.69 10.16 21.19
CA ALA A 17 -19.71 9.75 22.18
C ALA A 17 -19.64 8.22 22.39
N CYS A 18 -20.76 7.50 22.21
CA CYS A 18 -20.78 6.04 22.33
C CYS A 18 -20.18 5.32 21.11
N ALA A 19 -20.27 5.89 19.91
CA ALA A 19 -19.64 5.31 18.72
C ALA A 19 -18.11 5.39 18.78
N GLN A 20 -17.54 6.45 19.37
CA GLN A 20 -16.09 6.59 19.55
C GLN A 20 -15.52 5.69 20.66
N ALA A 21 -16.33 5.28 21.63
CA ALA A 21 -15.90 4.37 22.70
C ALA A 21 -15.75 2.90 22.22
N LEU A 22 -16.46 2.51 21.16
CA LEU A 22 -16.39 1.14 20.60
C LEU A 22 -15.17 0.91 19.72
N ASP A 23 -14.54 1.96 19.20
CA ASP A 23 -13.30 1.83 18.41
C ASP A 23 -12.06 1.63 19.32
N MET A 24 -12.14 2.06 20.58
CA MET A 24 -11.07 1.84 21.57
C MET A 24 -11.00 0.41 22.12
N THR A 25 -12.00 -0.43 21.90
CA THR A 25 -12.03 -1.79 22.46
C THR A 25 -11.29 -2.84 21.62
N ASN A 26 -10.79 -2.50 20.42
CA ASN A 26 -10.01 -3.42 19.58
C ASN A 26 -8.48 -3.38 19.82
N PHE A 27 -8.00 -2.66 20.83
CA PHE A 27 -6.57 -2.61 21.21
C PHE A 27 -6.11 -3.79 22.08
N THR A 28 -6.51 -5.02 21.73
CA THR A 28 -6.15 -6.23 22.51
C THR A 28 -4.75 -6.78 22.18
N ALA A 29 -4.16 -6.39 21.05
CA ALA A 29 -2.81 -6.80 20.68
C ALA A 29 -1.76 -5.93 21.37
N ASN A 30 -0.97 -6.51 22.29
CA ASN A 30 0.16 -5.83 22.94
C ASN A 30 1.45 -5.91 22.08
N GLU A 31 1.32 -6.00 20.76
CA GLU A 31 2.44 -6.23 19.85
C GLU A 31 2.34 -5.33 18.63
N VAL A 32 3.47 -4.71 18.28
CA VAL A 32 3.62 -3.92 17.06
C VAL A 32 3.96 -4.89 15.92
N ASP A 33 3.18 -4.83 14.86
CA ASP A 33 3.15 -5.78 13.76
C ASP A 33 3.42 -5.08 12.41
N CYS A 34 3.72 -5.91 11.42
CA CYS A 34 3.76 -5.52 10.01
C CYS A 34 2.35 -5.50 9.41
N GLY A 35 2.06 -4.51 8.57
CA GLY A 35 0.77 -4.33 7.91
C GLY A 35 0.74 -4.79 6.46
N THR A 36 1.83 -5.38 5.98
CA THR A 36 1.96 -5.88 4.61
C THR A 36 1.11 -7.14 4.44
N PRO A 37 0.11 -7.13 3.53
CA PRO A 37 -0.64 -8.33 3.24
C PRO A 37 0.21 -9.30 2.42
N SER A 38 0.10 -10.60 2.71
CA SER A 38 0.69 -11.63 1.87
C SER A 38 0.04 -11.67 0.48
N LEU A 39 0.78 -12.18 -0.50
CA LEU A 39 0.27 -12.42 -1.85
C LEU A 39 -0.86 -13.45 -1.86
N SER A 40 -1.80 -13.29 -2.80
CA SER A 40 -2.77 -14.35 -3.08
C SER A 40 -2.07 -15.61 -3.60
N VAL A 41 -2.73 -16.77 -3.52
CA VAL A 41 -2.16 -18.04 -4.02
C VAL A 41 -1.82 -17.94 -5.51
N GLU A 42 -2.67 -17.27 -6.30
CA GLU A 42 -2.46 -17.06 -7.72
C GLU A 42 -1.26 -16.13 -7.99
N GLN A 43 -1.19 -15.00 -7.29
CA GLN A 43 -0.07 -14.05 -7.42
C GLN A 43 1.26 -14.68 -7.03
N TRP A 44 1.25 -15.46 -5.94
CA TRP A 44 2.39 -16.20 -5.46
C TRP A 44 2.86 -17.23 -6.49
N THR A 45 1.94 -18.10 -6.93
CA THR A 45 2.26 -19.17 -7.89
C THR A 45 2.83 -18.59 -9.18
N HIS A 46 2.21 -17.53 -9.70
CA HIS A 46 2.71 -16.85 -10.89
C HIS A 46 4.11 -16.24 -10.67
N SER A 47 4.36 -15.66 -9.49
CA SER A 47 5.68 -15.12 -9.14
C SER A 47 6.73 -16.23 -9.09
N GLU A 48 6.43 -17.37 -8.45
CA GLU A 48 7.33 -18.52 -8.42
C GLU A 48 7.61 -19.08 -9.81
N GLU A 49 6.61 -19.19 -10.69
CA GLU A 49 6.79 -19.64 -12.06
C GLU A 49 7.77 -18.75 -12.84
N VAL A 50 7.62 -17.43 -12.73
CA VAL A 50 8.50 -16.46 -13.42
C VAL A 50 9.92 -16.48 -12.83
N LEU A 51 10.05 -16.69 -11.52
CA LEU A 51 11.35 -16.78 -10.86
C LEU A 51 12.06 -18.10 -11.18
N ALA A 52 11.31 -19.20 -11.35
CA ALA A 52 11.81 -20.50 -11.76
C ALA A 52 12.25 -20.57 -13.24
N GLN A 53 11.71 -19.72 -14.12
CA GLN A 53 12.18 -19.65 -15.52
C GLN A 53 13.68 -19.36 -15.58
N GLU A 54 14.41 -20.22 -16.31
CA GLU A 54 15.86 -20.38 -16.21
C GLU A 54 16.63 -19.06 -16.37
N LYS A 55 17.66 -18.91 -15.52
CA LYS A 55 18.70 -17.90 -15.65
C LYS A 55 19.55 -18.21 -16.87
N ASN A 56 19.29 -17.53 -17.99
CA ASN A 56 20.26 -17.43 -19.10
C ASN A 56 21.47 -16.52 -18.74
N THR A 57 21.76 -16.38 -17.45
CA THR A 57 22.85 -15.57 -16.91
C THR A 57 24.02 -16.47 -16.60
N THR A 58 24.94 -16.52 -17.56
CA THR A 58 26.29 -17.07 -17.43
C THR A 58 26.97 -16.55 -16.15
N LYS A 59 27.47 -17.48 -15.32
CA LYS A 59 28.42 -17.32 -14.19
C LYS A 59 28.75 -15.87 -13.74
N ARG A 60 28.17 -15.50 -12.58
CA ARG A 60 28.67 -14.60 -11.51
C ARG A 60 29.98 -13.84 -11.85
N GLN A 61 29.88 -12.76 -12.62
CA GLN A 61 30.69 -11.59 -12.29
C GLN A 61 30.19 -11.07 -10.94
N VAL A 62 31.08 -10.54 -10.10
CA VAL A 62 30.68 -9.82 -8.88
C VAL A 62 29.79 -8.67 -9.34
N ALA A 63 28.48 -8.85 -9.26
CA ALA A 63 27.53 -7.85 -9.68
C ALA A 63 27.75 -6.62 -8.81
N GLN A 64 27.95 -5.47 -9.45
CA GLN A 64 27.94 -4.20 -8.74
C GLN A 64 26.58 -4.08 -8.02
N PRO A 65 26.54 -3.54 -6.80
CA PRO A 65 25.28 -3.30 -6.11
C PRO A 65 24.32 -2.49 -6.98
N HIS A 66 23.06 -2.91 -7.02
CA HIS A 66 22.00 -2.17 -7.70
C HIS A 66 21.74 -0.86 -6.96
N ARG A 67 21.93 0.25 -7.66
CA ARG A 67 21.58 1.59 -7.15
C ARG A 67 20.10 1.84 -7.39
N ILE A 68 19.32 1.85 -6.32
CA ILE A 68 17.88 2.08 -6.33
C ILE A 68 17.63 3.58 -6.11
N PRO A 69 17.07 4.32 -7.10
CA PRO A 69 16.57 5.67 -6.86
C PRO A 69 15.54 5.67 -5.73
N ALA A 70 15.78 6.45 -4.68
CA ALA A 70 14.94 6.47 -3.49
C ALA A 70 14.37 7.88 -3.25
N TYR A 71 13.04 7.96 -3.20
CA TYR A 71 12.31 9.21 -2.97
C TYR A 71 11.72 9.23 -1.56
N ILE A 72 12.14 10.20 -0.75
CA ILE A 72 11.77 10.26 0.67
C ILE A 72 10.78 11.38 0.93
N THR A 73 9.63 11.00 1.49
CA THR A 73 8.61 11.92 1.99
C THR A 73 8.40 11.74 3.49
N VAL A 74 8.36 12.84 4.24
CA VAL A 74 8.04 12.89 5.67
C VAL A 74 6.68 13.57 5.85
N LEU A 75 5.73 12.84 6.43
CA LEU A 75 4.38 13.30 6.75
C LEU A 75 4.24 13.43 8.27
N ALA A 76 4.37 14.67 8.76
CA ALA A 76 4.35 14.99 10.17
C ALA A 76 2.98 15.55 10.59
N LYS A 77 2.55 15.29 11.82
CA LYS A 77 1.37 15.94 12.42
C LYS A 77 1.61 17.42 12.71
N ASN A 78 2.82 17.77 13.10
CA ASN A 78 3.24 19.15 13.37
C ASN A 78 4.75 19.31 13.11
N ASN A 79 5.29 20.53 13.28
CA ASN A 79 6.69 20.82 12.96
C ASN A 79 7.70 20.27 13.98
N THR A 80 7.28 19.57 15.04
CA THR A 80 8.18 19.02 16.07
C THR A 80 8.62 17.60 15.73
N VAL A 81 9.78 17.21 16.27
CA VAL A 81 10.28 15.82 16.18
C VAL A 81 9.24 14.85 16.74
N ASN A 82 8.68 15.10 17.92
CA ASN A 82 7.61 14.28 18.51
C ASN A 82 6.31 14.26 17.69
N GLY A 83 6.12 15.20 16.76
CA GLY A 83 5.03 15.21 15.79
C GLY A 83 5.37 14.50 14.48
N GLY A 84 6.47 13.77 14.41
CA GLY A 84 6.91 13.01 13.23
C GLY A 84 7.75 13.82 12.24
N ASN A 85 8.11 15.07 12.54
CA ASN A 85 9.03 15.84 11.70
C ASN A 85 10.49 15.43 11.96
N ILE A 86 10.83 14.20 11.53
CA ILE A 86 12.11 13.53 11.81
C ILE A 86 13.29 14.24 11.15
N GLN A 87 14.41 14.39 11.84
CA GLN A 87 15.60 15.07 11.31
C GLN A 87 16.33 14.24 10.26
N GLU A 88 17.19 14.87 9.45
CA GLU A 88 18.05 14.17 8.49
C GLU A 88 18.93 13.10 9.16
N SER A 89 19.45 13.39 10.35
CA SER A 89 20.21 12.41 11.14
C SER A 89 19.41 11.16 11.51
N GLN A 90 18.09 11.29 11.73
CA GLN A 90 17.21 10.17 12.02
C GLN A 90 16.86 9.39 10.75
N ILE A 91 16.72 10.06 9.61
CA ILE A 91 16.58 9.42 8.30
C ILE A 91 17.86 8.63 7.98
N GLN A 92 19.03 9.21 8.22
CA GLN A 92 20.30 8.54 8.00
C GLN A 92 20.43 7.26 8.85
N GLN A 93 19.98 7.27 10.11
CA GLN A 93 19.97 6.05 10.95
C GLN A 93 19.15 4.91 10.32
N LEU A 94 18.02 5.22 9.66
CA LEU A 94 17.21 4.23 8.97
C LEU A 94 17.91 3.73 7.70
N LEU A 95 18.56 4.62 6.94
CA LEU A 95 19.35 4.25 5.76
C LEU A 95 20.56 3.39 6.14
N ASP A 96 21.21 3.67 7.26
CA ASP A 96 22.31 2.87 7.80
C ASP A 96 21.84 1.47 8.21
N GLU A 97 20.66 1.37 8.83
CA GLU A 97 20.04 0.08 9.17
C GLU A 97 19.61 -0.70 7.91
N PHE A 98 19.23 -0.03 6.82
CA PHE A 98 19.05 -0.69 5.52
C PHE A 98 20.36 -1.24 5.00
N ASN A 99 21.43 -0.42 4.97
CA ASN A 99 22.73 -0.83 4.44
C ASN A 99 23.29 -2.04 5.19
N LYS A 100 23.08 -2.12 6.50
CA LYS A 100 23.45 -3.29 7.32
C LYS A 100 22.90 -4.62 6.79
N PHE A 101 21.70 -4.64 6.22
CA PHE A 101 21.07 -5.87 5.73
C PHE A 101 21.15 -6.06 4.22
N TYR A 102 21.22 -4.98 3.44
CA TYR A 102 21.06 -5.02 1.98
C TYR A 102 22.30 -4.64 1.17
N SER A 103 23.42 -4.21 1.80
CA SER A 103 24.63 -3.79 1.08
C SER A 103 25.33 -4.89 0.26
N TYR A 104 24.88 -6.15 0.38
CA TYR A 104 25.37 -7.24 -0.47
C TYR A 104 24.98 -7.08 -1.94
N GLY A 105 23.93 -6.30 -2.22
CA GLY A 105 23.33 -6.23 -3.54
C GLY A 105 22.63 -4.91 -3.87
N PHE A 106 22.41 -4.03 -2.89
CA PHE A 106 21.64 -2.81 -3.08
C PHE A 106 22.27 -1.60 -2.38
N GLU A 107 22.06 -0.43 -2.97
CA GLU A 107 22.36 0.89 -2.42
C GLU A 107 21.16 1.80 -2.71
N LEU A 108 20.66 2.53 -1.70
CA LEU A 108 19.62 3.55 -1.93
C LEU A 108 20.27 4.87 -2.36
N ASP A 109 20.01 5.28 -3.61
CA ASP A 109 20.42 6.59 -4.11
C ASP A 109 19.36 7.63 -3.75
N THR A 110 19.61 8.34 -2.64
CA THR A 110 18.76 9.44 -2.16
C THR A 110 19.13 10.80 -2.76
N SER A 111 20.11 10.86 -3.67
CA SER A 111 20.52 12.10 -4.33
C SER A 111 19.62 12.50 -5.51
N VAL A 112 18.74 11.59 -5.94
CA VAL A 112 17.83 11.76 -7.08
C VAL A 112 16.72 12.79 -6.84
N ASP A 113 16.40 13.09 -5.58
CA ASP A 113 15.43 14.09 -5.18
C ASP A 113 15.79 14.64 -3.79
N LYS A 114 15.27 15.81 -3.44
CA LYS A 114 15.37 16.31 -2.07
C LYS A 114 14.40 15.55 -1.15
N ILE A 115 14.65 15.57 0.14
CA ILE A 115 13.68 15.05 1.12
C ILE A 115 12.50 16.01 1.22
N HIS A 116 11.30 15.50 0.95
CA HIS A 116 10.06 16.27 1.04
C HIS A 116 9.45 16.16 2.45
N ARG A 117 8.97 17.28 2.99
CA ARG A 117 8.44 17.35 4.36
C ARG A 117 7.12 18.10 4.35
N TYR A 118 6.08 17.47 4.88
CA TYR A 118 4.73 18.05 4.95
C TYR A 118 4.18 17.96 6.36
N THR A 119 3.69 19.09 6.87
CA THR A 119 2.91 19.14 8.10
C THR A 119 1.43 19.00 7.77
N ARG A 120 0.86 17.86 8.12
CA ARG A 120 -0.48 17.39 7.73
C ARG A 120 -1.29 16.93 8.94
N PRO A 121 -1.63 17.85 9.88
CA PRO A 121 -2.45 17.49 11.04
C PRO A 121 -3.80 16.88 10.65
N ASP A 122 -4.30 17.17 9.45
CA ASP A 122 -5.55 16.68 8.89
C ASP A 122 -5.55 15.18 8.55
N LEU A 123 -4.37 14.56 8.42
CA LEU A 123 -4.24 13.11 8.22
C LEU A 123 -4.40 12.29 9.51
N PHE A 124 -4.52 12.96 10.65
CA PHE A 124 -4.51 12.32 11.97
C PHE A 124 -5.78 12.66 12.74
N ASP A 125 -6.35 11.64 13.38
CA ASP A 125 -7.48 11.84 14.28
C ASP A 125 -7.05 12.77 15.44
N PRO A 126 -7.81 13.83 15.73
CA PRO A 126 -7.40 14.84 16.71
C PRO A 126 -7.29 14.29 18.13
N ASN A 127 -8.05 13.23 18.47
CA ASN A 127 -8.11 12.67 19.82
C ASN A 127 -7.05 11.59 20.05
N SER A 128 -7.01 10.60 19.17
CA SER A 128 -6.10 9.46 19.25
C SER A 128 -4.72 9.74 18.65
N GLY A 129 -4.63 10.71 17.73
CA GLY A 129 -3.43 11.01 16.97
C GLY A 129 -3.07 9.96 15.92
N MET A 130 -3.98 9.01 15.64
CA MET A 130 -3.77 7.93 14.68
C MET A 130 -4.03 8.38 13.25
N PHE A 131 -3.31 7.81 12.30
CA PHE A 131 -3.56 8.07 10.88
C PHE A 131 -4.93 7.53 10.44
N THR A 132 -5.70 8.38 9.76
CA THR A 132 -7.09 8.10 9.35
C THR A 132 -7.24 7.67 7.89
N GLY A 133 -6.18 7.80 7.08
CA GLY A 133 -6.22 7.43 5.66
C GLY A 133 -5.90 5.96 5.40
N THR A 134 -5.65 5.66 4.11
CA THR A 134 -5.20 4.35 3.67
C THR A 134 -3.77 4.40 3.12
N PHE A 135 -3.08 3.25 3.14
CA PHE A 135 -1.75 3.11 2.54
C PHE A 135 -1.74 3.53 1.07
N ASN A 136 -2.71 3.04 0.29
CA ASN A 136 -2.80 3.32 -1.14
C ASN A 136 -3.02 4.81 -1.44
N ASP A 137 -3.87 5.49 -0.67
CA ASP A 137 -4.13 6.92 -0.89
C ASP A 137 -2.88 7.76 -0.64
N ILE A 138 -2.13 7.43 0.41
CA ILE A 138 -0.88 8.13 0.74
C ILE A 138 0.21 7.85 -0.28
N GLN A 139 0.40 6.60 -0.69
CA GLN A 139 1.35 6.29 -1.77
C GLN A 139 1.01 7.07 -3.03
N ARG A 140 -0.24 7.01 -3.50
CA ARG A 140 -0.67 7.74 -4.71
C ARG A 140 -0.49 9.26 -4.60
N GLN A 141 -0.89 9.84 -3.47
CA GLN A 141 -0.85 11.29 -3.29
C GLN A 141 0.58 11.84 -3.21
N TYR A 142 1.50 11.06 -2.63
CA TYR A 142 2.87 11.49 -2.37
C TYR A 142 3.90 10.69 -3.17
N HIS A 143 3.47 9.99 -4.21
CA HIS A 143 4.36 9.34 -5.15
C HIS A 143 5.27 10.38 -5.81
N ARG A 144 6.55 10.04 -5.91
CA ARG A 144 7.62 10.87 -6.47
C ARG A 144 8.42 10.03 -7.47
N GLY A 145 9.06 10.71 -8.41
CA GLY A 145 9.87 10.09 -9.45
C GLY A 145 9.16 9.95 -10.80
N GLU A 146 9.87 9.40 -11.79
CA GLU A 146 9.40 9.26 -13.17
C GLU A 146 8.39 8.11 -13.39
N GLY A 147 7.82 7.57 -12.33
CA GLY A 147 6.86 6.47 -12.41
C GLY A 147 7.50 5.18 -12.91
N ASP A 148 8.64 4.78 -12.31
CA ASP A 148 9.28 3.50 -12.61
C ASP A 148 9.21 2.56 -11.41
N TYR A 149 8.92 1.29 -11.69
CA TYR A 149 8.74 0.24 -10.69
C TYR A 149 10.06 -0.25 -10.07
N ALA A 150 11.19 0.33 -10.50
CA ALA A 150 12.54 0.04 -10.02
C ALA A 150 13.02 1.04 -8.96
N SER A 151 12.33 2.18 -8.83
CA SER A 151 12.54 3.20 -7.82
C SER A 151 11.68 2.96 -6.58
N LEU A 152 12.21 3.33 -5.43
CA LEU A 152 11.55 3.11 -4.14
C LEU A 152 10.99 4.43 -3.60
N ASN A 153 9.67 4.51 -3.48
CA ASN A 153 9.00 5.57 -2.74
C ASN A 153 8.93 5.21 -1.24
N ILE A 154 9.54 6.05 -0.42
CA ILE A 154 9.66 5.88 1.03
C ILE A 154 8.88 7.00 1.71
N ILE A 155 7.84 6.63 2.46
CA ILE A 155 7.04 7.59 3.21
C ILE A 155 7.19 7.31 4.70
N PHE A 156 7.76 8.27 5.43
CA PHE A 156 7.76 8.29 6.88
C PHE A 156 6.55 9.05 7.39
N LEU A 157 5.69 8.38 8.16
CA LEU A 157 4.43 8.94 8.65
C LEU A 157 4.47 9.08 10.18
N PHE A 158 3.89 10.15 10.72
CA PHE A 158 3.64 10.24 12.16
C PHE A 158 2.59 9.21 12.58
N ARG A 159 3.01 8.11 13.23
CA ARG A 159 2.12 7.05 13.77
C ARG A 159 1.10 6.51 12.76
N LEU A 160 1.41 5.37 12.16
CA LEU A 160 0.55 4.71 11.19
C LEU A 160 -0.70 4.16 11.87
N ARG A 161 -0.64 2.94 12.41
CA ARG A 161 -1.67 2.42 13.31
C ARG A 161 -1.07 1.85 14.58
N ASP A 162 0.17 2.23 14.85
CA ASP A 162 0.90 1.92 16.06
C ASP A 162 0.47 2.81 17.23
N TRP A 163 0.36 2.20 18.40
CA TRP A 163 0.04 2.85 19.64
C TRP A 163 0.98 2.45 20.76
N TYR A 164 1.14 3.37 21.71
CA TYR A 164 2.03 3.22 22.86
C TYR A 164 1.32 3.76 24.09
N LYS A 165 1.25 2.96 25.14
CA LYS A 165 0.57 3.29 26.38
C LYS A 165 1.48 2.96 27.55
N ASN A 166 1.60 3.91 28.47
CA ASN A 166 2.25 3.70 29.76
C ASN A 166 1.16 3.47 30.80
N ASP A 167 0.96 2.22 31.20
CA ASP A 167 0.07 1.87 32.30
C ASP A 167 0.84 1.95 33.62
N ILE A 168 0.26 2.66 34.59
CA ILE A 168 0.73 2.69 35.97
C ILE A 168 -0.26 1.88 36.79
N THR A 169 0.13 0.70 37.24
CA THR A 169 -0.70 -0.10 38.13
C THR A 169 -0.20 0.08 39.55
N THR A 170 -1.05 0.63 40.41
CA THR A 170 -0.75 0.78 41.83
C THR A 170 -1.57 -0.26 42.60
N GLU A 171 -0.89 -1.26 43.15
CA GLU A 171 -1.50 -2.35 43.92
C GLU A 171 -1.22 -2.16 45.40
N ARG A 172 -2.20 -2.44 46.26
CA ARG A 172 -2.01 -2.41 47.70
C ARG A 172 -1.78 -3.82 48.22
N GLY A 173 -0.61 -4.06 48.78
CA GLY A 173 -0.25 -5.32 49.40
C GLY A 173 -1.09 -5.61 50.66
N PRO A 174 -1.10 -6.87 51.12
CA PRO A 174 -1.87 -7.31 52.29
C PRO A 174 -1.50 -6.57 53.58
N ASN A 175 -0.29 -6.01 53.67
CA ASN A 175 0.19 -5.24 54.83
C ASN A 175 -0.09 -3.72 54.71
N GLY A 176 -0.85 -3.29 53.70
CA GLY A 176 -1.15 -1.88 53.44
C GLY A 176 -0.08 -1.13 52.64
N GLU A 177 1.06 -1.76 52.36
CA GLU A 177 2.10 -1.28 51.44
C GLU A 177 1.54 -1.07 50.04
N THR A 178 2.08 -0.10 49.31
CA THR A 178 1.61 0.25 47.97
C THR A 178 2.74 0.00 46.97
N TRP A 179 2.47 -0.82 45.96
CA TRP A 179 3.38 -1.22 44.91
C TRP A 179 2.95 -0.54 43.60
N THR A 180 3.75 0.38 43.10
CA THR A 180 3.54 0.97 41.78
C THR A 180 4.39 0.25 40.76
N SER A 181 3.73 -0.43 39.83
CA SER A 181 4.37 -1.04 38.66
C SER A 181 4.08 -0.24 37.41
N TRP A 182 5.06 -0.21 36.51
CA TRP A 182 4.97 0.47 35.22
C TRP A 182 4.97 -0.58 34.14
N ARG A 183 3.92 -0.61 33.32
CA ARG A 183 3.83 -1.49 32.16
C ARG A 183 3.70 -0.67 30.90
N ARG A 184 4.72 -0.69 30.07
CA ARG A 184 4.66 -0.14 28.72
C ARG A 184 3.96 -1.17 27.84
N ARG A 185 2.89 -0.76 27.16
CA ARG A 185 2.20 -1.55 26.14
C ARG A 185 2.32 -0.82 24.82
N SER A 186 2.50 -1.57 23.77
CA SER A 186 2.45 -1.04 22.41
C SER A 186 1.67 -2.00 21.54
N GLY A 187 1.11 -1.54 20.43
CA GLY A 187 0.44 -2.43 19.51
C GLY A 187 0.12 -1.79 18.18
N GLY A 188 -0.43 -2.57 17.26
CA GLY A 188 -0.90 -2.09 15.96
C GLY A 188 0.15 -2.19 14.85
N ILE A 189 0.01 -1.39 13.79
CA ILE A 189 0.82 -1.52 12.57
C ILE A 189 1.86 -0.40 12.50
N SER A 190 3.14 -0.77 12.44
CA SER A 190 4.25 0.20 12.35
C SER A 190 4.82 0.41 10.95
N GLY A 191 4.55 -0.51 10.04
CA GLY A 191 5.06 -0.47 8.68
C GLY A 191 4.13 -1.20 7.72
N ARG A 192 4.22 -0.83 6.45
CA ARG A 192 3.61 -1.56 5.35
C ARG A 192 4.42 -1.31 4.08
N GLY A 193 4.63 -2.34 3.29
CA GLY A 193 5.24 -2.31 1.98
C GLY A 193 4.34 -2.94 0.92
N SER A 194 4.65 -2.64 -0.34
CA SER A 194 4.06 -3.32 -1.49
C SER A 194 4.90 -4.54 -1.86
N ILE A 195 4.31 -5.72 -1.97
CA ILE A 195 5.03 -6.91 -2.48
C ILE A 195 4.93 -6.91 -4.00
N PRO A 196 6.06 -7.00 -4.73
CA PRO A 196 6.02 -6.97 -6.17
C PRO A 196 5.42 -8.25 -6.73
N VAL A 197 4.52 -8.11 -7.70
CA VAL A 197 4.03 -9.25 -8.49
C VAL A 197 4.68 -9.25 -9.86
N ALA A 198 4.86 -10.44 -10.45
CA ALA A 198 5.39 -10.56 -11.79
C ALA A 198 4.41 -9.95 -12.82
N GLY A 199 4.97 -9.39 -13.91
CA GLY A 199 4.16 -8.98 -15.05
C GLY A 199 3.25 -7.78 -14.82
N ILE A 200 3.51 -6.89 -13.84
CA ILE A 200 2.60 -5.75 -13.58
C ILE A 200 2.37 -4.86 -14.82
N TRP A 201 3.33 -4.81 -15.75
CA TRP A 201 3.24 -4.07 -17.02
C TRP A 201 2.21 -4.65 -18.00
N GLU A 202 1.67 -5.83 -17.71
CA GLU A 202 0.59 -6.47 -18.45
C GLU A 202 -0.79 -6.05 -17.95
N ALA A 203 -0.88 -5.62 -16.69
CA ALA A 203 -2.12 -5.14 -16.09
C ALA A 203 -2.66 -3.91 -16.84
N SER A 204 -3.98 -3.84 -17.02
CA SER A 204 -4.63 -2.67 -17.63
C SER A 204 -4.44 -1.40 -16.80
N ASN A 205 -4.28 -1.56 -15.49
CA ASN A 205 -4.03 -0.49 -14.51
C ASN A 205 -2.57 -0.44 -14.03
N ALA A 206 -1.60 -0.88 -14.85
CA ALA A 206 -0.18 -0.93 -14.49
C ALA A 206 0.37 0.38 -13.90
N LYS A 207 -0.02 1.53 -14.46
CA LYS A 207 0.40 2.86 -13.96
C LYS A 207 -0.18 3.14 -12.58
N GLU A 208 -1.42 2.75 -12.32
CA GLU A 208 -2.05 2.92 -11.02
C GLU A 208 -1.41 2.03 -9.95
N LEU A 209 -1.01 0.81 -10.31
CA LEU A 209 -0.29 -0.10 -9.42
C LEU A 209 1.08 0.48 -9.06
N GLU A 210 1.79 1.01 -10.06
CA GLU A 210 3.10 1.64 -9.91
C GLU A 210 3.06 2.87 -8.99
N ILE A 211 2.12 3.81 -9.17
CA ILE A 211 2.02 4.97 -8.26
C ILE A 211 1.56 4.60 -6.84
N SER A 212 1.10 3.36 -6.61
CA SER A 212 0.79 2.83 -5.29
C SER A 212 1.89 1.92 -4.71
N ASP A 213 2.98 1.71 -5.46
CA ASP A 213 4.15 0.95 -5.03
C ASP A 213 5.07 1.79 -4.14
N GLY A 214 5.68 1.14 -3.14
CA GLY A 214 6.56 1.78 -2.18
C GLY A 214 6.39 1.21 -0.78
N ILE A 215 6.88 1.95 0.20
CA ILE A 215 6.77 1.62 1.62
C ILE A 215 6.29 2.81 2.44
N LEU A 216 5.58 2.52 3.52
CA LEU A 216 5.07 3.48 4.50
C LEU A 216 5.49 3.00 5.89
N VAL A 217 6.29 3.79 6.57
CA VAL A 217 6.88 3.42 7.87
C VAL A 217 6.52 4.48 8.91
N SER A 218 6.09 4.04 10.07
CA SER A 218 5.83 4.92 11.22
C SER A 218 7.14 5.50 11.72
N SER A 219 7.21 6.81 11.84
CA SER A 219 8.33 7.52 12.49
C SER A 219 8.49 7.17 13.98
N ALA A 220 7.49 6.55 14.61
CA ALA A 220 7.57 6.09 15.99
C ALA A 220 8.54 4.92 16.19
N THR A 221 8.97 4.26 15.11
CA THR A 221 9.98 3.21 15.12
C THR A 221 11.39 3.76 15.35
N ILE A 222 11.62 5.06 15.20
CA ILE A 222 12.90 5.67 15.54
C ILE A 222 13.01 5.82 17.07
N PRO A 223 14.18 5.59 17.68
CA PRO A 223 14.37 5.76 19.11
C PRO A 223 13.94 7.15 19.60
N ASN A 224 13.34 7.19 20.80
CA ASN A 224 12.82 8.38 21.48
C ASN A 224 11.67 9.14 20.78
N MET A 225 11.12 8.61 19.67
CA MET A 225 10.04 9.29 18.95
C MET A 225 8.66 9.06 19.54
N ALA A 226 8.33 7.83 19.92
CA ALA A 226 7.02 7.50 20.49
C ALA A 226 6.83 8.16 21.87
N TYR A 227 7.88 8.13 22.69
CA TYR A 227 8.00 8.75 23.99
C TYR A 227 9.50 8.72 24.42
N PRO A 228 9.91 9.53 25.41
CA PRO A 228 11.29 9.50 25.91
C PRO A 228 11.72 8.09 26.33
N GLU A 229 12.94 7.66 25.96
CA GLU A 229 13.49 6.32 26.22
C GLU A 229 12.84 5.16 25.46
N HIS A 230 11.91 5.44 24.54
CA HIS A 230 11.43 4.43 23.60
C HIS A 230 12.61 3.92 22.77
N GLN A 231 12.89 2.62 22.82
CA GLN A 231 14.03 2.04 22.10
C GLN A 231 13.86 2.08 20.58
N GLY A 232 12.61 2.13 20.10
CA GLY A 232 12.34 2.02 18.67
C GLY A 232 12.63 0.62 18.11
N SER A 233 12.44 0.50 16.81
CA SER A 233 12.74 -0.67 16.00
C SER A 233 13.14 -0.19 14.60
N LEU A 234 14.39 0.26 14.45
CA LEU A 234 14.89 0.75 13.15
C LEU A 234 14.77 -0.33 12.05
N SER A 235 14.85 -1.60 12.42
CA SER A 235 14.68 -2.73 11.50
C SER A 235 13.31 -2.81 10.85
N THR A 236 12.28 -2.13 11.37
CA THR A 236 10.97 -2.04 10.69
C THR A 236 11.13 -1.44 9.29
N PHE A 237 11.99 -0.44 9.10
CA PHE A 237 12.25 0.11 7.76
C PHE A 237 12.85 -0.94 6.83
N SER A 238 13.89 -1.63 7.27
CA SER A 238 14.54 -2.70 6.51
C SER A 238 13.58 -3.87 6.23
N HIS A 239 12.69 -4.20 7.15
CA HIS A 239 11.64 -5.22 6.99
C HIS A 239 10.68 -4.87 5.85
N GLU A 240 10.14 -3.64 5.83
CA GLU A 240 9.25 -3.22 4.75
C GLU A 240 9.96 -3.15 3.39
N VAL A 241 11.26 -2.80 3.38
CA VAL A 241 12.07 -2.90 2.15
C VAL A 241 12.22 -4.36 1.70
N GLY A 242 12.31 -5.32 2.63
CA GLY A 242 12.29 -6.74 2.32
C GLY A 242 11.03 -7.17 1.59
N HIS A 243 9.87 -6.71 2.02
CA HIS A 243 8.60 -6.91 1.31
C HIS A 243 8.62 -6.26 -0.08
N TRP A 244 9.11 -5.03 -0.18
CA TRP A 244 9.30 -4.35 -1.46
C TRP A 244 10.23 -5.14 -2.40
N LEU A 245 11.21 -5.85 -1.86
CA LEU A 245 12.10 -6.75 -2.60
C LEU A 245 11.55 -8.19 -2.75
N GLY A 246 10.28 -8.43 -2.41
CA GLY A 246 9.59 -9.70 -2.68
C GLY A 246 9.81 -10.81 -1.66
N LEU A 247 10.16 -10.47 -0.42
CA LEU A 247 10.17 -11.40 0.70
C LEU A 247 8.79 -11.41 1.39
N GLU A 248 8.31 -12.60 1.76
CA GLU A 248 7.16 -12.77 2.66
C GLU A 248 7.65 -12.91 4.11
N HIS A 249 6.71 -12.94 5.06
CA HIS A 249 7.03 -13.25 6.44
C HIS A 249 7.53 -14.69 6.61
N THR A 250 8.55 -14.90 7.44
CA THR A 250 9.13 -16.24 7.62
C THR A 250 8.25 -17.23 8.39
N ASP A 251 7.20 -16.74 9.05
CA ASP A 251 6.15 -17.55 9.70
C ASP A 251 4.87 -17.60 8.83
N HIS A 252 5.00 -17.27 7.54
CA HIS A 252 3.90 -17.29 6.59
C HIS A 252 3.30 -18.69 6.51
N SER A 253 1.98 -18.75 6.72
CA SER A 253 1.22 -19.97 6.56
C SER A 253 -0.05 -19.73 5.77
N ARG A 254 -0.19 -20.49 4.68
CA ARG A 254 -1.44 -20.56 3.92
C ARG A 254 -2.43 -21.54 4.55
N ARG A 255 -1.99 -22.29 5.56
CA ARG A 255 -2.80 -23.30 6.24
C ARG A 255 -3.36 -22.72 7.52
N LYS A 256 -4.68 -22.69 7.60
CA LYS A 256 -5.37 -22.63 8.88
C LYS A 256 -5.60 -24.06 9.36
N GLY A 257 -5.21 -24.36 10.59
CA GLY A 257 -5.62 -25.60 11.25
C GLY A 257 -7.14 -25.63 11.44
N SER A 258 -7.67 -26.78 11.88
CA SER A 258 -9.12 -27.00 12.06
C SER A 258 -9.83 -25.96 12.95
N TRP A 259 -9.07 -25.21 13.76
CA TRP A 259 -9.57 -24.16 14.64
C TRP A 259 -9.37 -22.74 14.09
N GLY A 260 -9.08 -22.59 12.79
CA GLY A 260 -8.80 -21.30 12.16
C GLY A 260 -7.46 -20.66 12.54
N ARG A 261 -6.63 -21.36 13.33
CA ARG A 261 -5.30 -20.90 13.79
C ARG A 261 -4.25 -21.15 12.72
N THR A 262 -3.23 -20.31 12.66
CA THR A 262 -2.01 -20.54 11.87
C THR A 262 -1.46 -21.94 12.18
N ALA A 263 -1.19 -22.73 11.13
CA ALA A 263 -0.59 -24.06 11.24
C ALA A 263 0.75 -24.08 10.50
N CYS A 264 1.64 -25.00 10.85
CA CYS A 264 2.91 -25.15 10.13
C CYS A 264 2.66 -25.42 8.64
N ASP A 265 3.31 -24.64 7.77
CA ASP A 265 3.22 -24.76 6.32
C ASP A 265 4.58 -25.19 5.76
N ARG A 266 4.60 -26.33 5.05
CA ARG A 266 5.81 -26.84 4.42
C ARG A 266 6.37 -25.90 3.35
N VAL A 267 5.50 -25.10 2.71
CA VAL A 267 5.93 -24.12 1.70
C VAL A 267 6.52 -22.87 2.37
N ASN A 268 6.02 -22.50 3.55
CA ASN A 268 6.45 -21.32 4.30
C ASN A 268 6.46 -20.06 3.40
N ASP A 269 7.51 -19.25 3.50
CA ASP A 269 7.86 -18.10 2.65
C ASP A 269 8.52 -18.47 1.31
N GLY A 270 8.51 -19.75 0.92
CA GLY A 270 9.04 -20.21 -0.37
C GLY A 270 10.55 -20.19 -0.54
N ILE A 271 11.29 -20.09 0.56
CA ILE A 271 12.75 -20.04 0.55
C ILE A 271 13.27 -21.26 1.30
N ASP A 272 14.16 -22.05 0.67
CA ASP A 272 14.54 -23.36 1.22
C ASP A 272 15.33 -23.27 2.54
N ASP A 273 16.11 -22.20 2.71
CA ASP A 273 16.98 -22.00 3.87
C ASP A 273 16.31 -21.27 5.04
N THR A 274 15.02 -20.96 4.93
CA THR A 274 14.15 -20.48 6.02
C THR A 274 13.31 -21.65 6.55
N PRO A 275 13.62 -22.19 7.74
CA PRO A 275 12.81 -23.22 8.39
C PRO A 275 11.37 -22.77 8.60
N THR A 276 10.43 -23.65 8.31
CA THR A 276 9.01 -23.43 8.64
C THR A 276 8.86 -23.27 10.15
N HIS A 277 8.14 -22.24 10.57
CA HIS A 277 7.86 -21.97 11.98
C HIS A 277 6.59 -21.14 12.15
N MET A 278 6.18 -20.90 13.39
CA MET A 278 5.03 -20.06 13.74
C MET A 278 5.37 -19.12 14.89
N ILE A 279 4.89 -17.88 14.83
CA ILE A 279 4.89 -16.97 15.98
C ILE A 279 3.54 -17.04 16.69
N ASP A 280 3.34 -18.12 17.45
CA ASP A 280 2.12 -18.32 18.25
C ASP A 280 2.13 -17.53 19.57
N ALA A 281 1.05 -17.65 20.36
CA ALA A 281 0.93 -16.95 21.64
C ALA A 281 2.01 -17.34 22.67
N ASN A 282 2.57 -18.55 22.60
CA ASN A 282 3.62 -18.99 23.50
C ASN A 282 4.97 -18.39 23.10
N VAL A 283 5.30 -18.40 21.81
CA VAL A 283 6.50 -17.73 21.28
C VAL A 283 6.43 -16.24 21.58
N ALA A 284 5.32 -15.57 21.23
CA ALA A 284 5.05 -14.18 21.55
C ALA A 284 5.29 -13.80 23.01
N ARG A 285 4.92 -14.69 23.95
CA ARG A 285 5.12 -14.48 25.39
C ARG A 285 6.58 -14.51 25.83
N ILE A 286 7.43 -15.31 25.17
CA ILE A 286 8.84 -15.47 25.55
C ILE A 286 9.78 -14.54 24.79
N MET A 287 9.38 -14.07 23.61
CA MET A 287 10.20 -13.19 22.77
C MET A 287 10.66 -11.88 23.43
N PRO A 288 9.90 -11.21 24.31
CA PRO A 288 10.40 -10.04 25.04
C PRO A 288 11.64 -10.31 25.91
N GLY A 289 11.89 -11.58 26.26
CA GLY A 289 13.09 -12.01 26.97
C GLY A 289 14.30 -12.28 26.07
N CYS A 290 14.17 -12.10 24.76
CA CYS A 290 15.18 -12.43 23.74
C CYS A 290 15.83 -13.79 23.97
N PRO A 291 15.06 -14.90 23.84
CA PRO A 291 15.56 -16.25 24.08
C PRO A 291 16.77 -16.58 23.19
N PRO A 292 17.79 -17.30 23.68
CA PRO A 292 18.93 -17.65 22.85
C PRO A 292 18.53 -18.38 21.57
N GLN A 293 19.24 -18.08 20.48
CA GLN A 293 19.03 -18.71 19.18
C GLN A 293 19.15 -20.23 19.29
N GLY A 294 18.28 -20.95 18.57
CA GLY A 294 18.28 -22.41 18.56
C GLY A 294 17.39 -23.07 19.63
N GLN A 295 16.79 -22.31 20.54
CA GLN A 295 15.95 -22.88 21.62
C GLN A 295 14.49 -23.10 21.24
N ILE A 296 14.00 -22.39 20.22
CA ILE A 296 12.61 -22.47 19.77
C ILE A 296 12.55 -23.31 18.51
N ASN A 297 11.66 -24.30 18.50
CA ASN A 297 11.29 -25.06 17.32
C ASN A 297 9.80 -25.40 17.40
N THR A 298 8.97 -24.61 16.70
CA THR A 298 7.50 -24.78 16.73
C THR A 298 6.98 -25.80 15.74
N CYS A 299 7.74 -26.06 14.66
CA CYS A 299 7.32 -26.92 13.55
C CYS A 299 8.23 -28.14 13.38
N GLN A 300 8.76 -28.68 14.48
CA GLN A 300 9.73 -29.78 14.50
C GLN A 300 9.29 -31.04 13.73
N HIS A 301 7.98 -31.26 13.61
CA HIS A 301 7.40 -32.39 12.89
C HIS A 301 7.48 -32.24 11.35
N LEU A 302 7.73 -31.04 10.84
CA LEU A 302 7.96 -30.75 9.42
C LEU A 302 9.42 -30.40 9.14
N ASP A 303 10.08 -29.68 10.05
CA ASP A 303 11.46 -29.26 9.90
C ASP A 303 12.20 -29.30 11.25
N SER A 304 13.29 -30.05 11.30
CA SER A 304 14.09 -30.21 12.52
C SER A 304 15.01 -29.01 12.82
N ARG A 305 15.19 -28.09 11.87
CA ARG A 305 15.99 -26.88 12.06
C ARG A 305 15.29 -25.94 13.05
N PRO A 306 16.03 -25.16 13.87
CA PRO A 306 15.41 -24.21 14.80
C PRO A 306 14.69 -23.05 14.08
N ASP A 307 13.69 -22.48 14.75
CA ASP A 307 12.93 -21.33 14.27
C ASP A 307 13.85 -20.09 14.13
N LEU A 308 13.76 -19.39 13.01
CA LEU A 308 14.52 -18.15 12.77
C LEU A 308 13.81 -16.92 13.35
N ILE A 309 13.55 -16.94 14.65
CA ILE A 309 12.81 -15.90 15.40
C ILE A 309 13.46 -14.49 15.40
N TYR A 310 14.68 -14.37 14.90
CA TYR A 310 15.41 -13.10 14.73
C TYR A 310 15.66 -12.74 13.26
N ASN A 311 15.05 -13.48 12.33
CA ASN A 311 15.11 -13.14 10.91
C ASN A 311 14.47 -11.79 10.65
N LEU A 312 15.05 -10.97 9.78
CA LEU A 312 14.52 -9.64 9.48
C LEU A 312 13.05 -9.68 9.05
N MET A 313 12.61 -10.77 8.40
CA MET A 313 11.24 -10.95 7.91
C MET A 313 10.29 -11.64 8.91
N THR A 314 10.63 -11.74 10.20
CA THR A 314 9.61 -12.03 11.21
C THR A 314 8.68 -10.82 11.37
N PRO A 315 7.34 -10.99 11.38
CA PRO A 315 6.39 -9.87 11.33
C PRO A 315 6.41 -8.97 12.58
N LYS A 316 6.88 -9.52 13.70
CA LYS A 316 6.83 -8.88 15.01
C LYS A 316 8.21 -8.51 15.51
N THR A 317 8.30 -7.34 16.14
CA THR A 317 9.53 -6.85 16.74
C THR A 317 9.40 -6.84 18.27
N TYR A 318 10.37 -7.44 18.94
CA TYR A 318 10.36 -7.62 20.40
C TYR A 318 11.45 -6.83 21.12
N GLY A 319 12.11 -5.89 20.41
CA GLY A 319 13.29 -5.18 20.91
C GLY A 319 14.56 -6.02 20.95
N CYS A 320 14.52 -7.22 20.36
CA CYS A 320 15.70 -8.08 20.22
C CYS A 320 16.52 -7.68 19.00
N LYS A 321 17.82 -8.00 19.04
CA LYS A 321 18.72 -7.80 17.91
C LYS A 321 18.35 -8.79 16.78
N MET A 322 18.13 -8.27 15.58
CA MET A 322 17.86 -9.08 14.39
C MET A 322 19.16 -9.66 13.82
N ASP A 323 19.09 -10.91 13.34
CA ASP A 323 20.19 -11.63 12.69
C ASP A 323 20.32 -11.27 11.19
N GLY A 324 19.25 -10.76 10.58
CA GLY A 324 19.20 -10.33 9.19
C GLY A 324 18.55 -11.35 8.26
N LEU A 325 19.06 -11.42 7.03
CA LEU A 325 18.52 -12.26 5.96
C LEU A 325 19.36 -13.53 5.75
N THR A 326 18.69 -14.62 5.41
CA THR A 326 19.34 -15.85 4.94
C THR A 326 19.93 -15.66 3.53
N ASP A 327 20.78 -16.59 3.07
CA ASP A 327 21.37 -16.46 1.74
C ASP A 327 20.34 -16.69 0.63
N GLY A 328 19.35 -17.54 0.87
CA GLY A 328 18.18 -17.71 0.01
C GLY A 328 17.34 -16.44 -0.10
N GLN A 329 17.08 -15.76 1.02
CA GLN A 329 16.40 -14.45 1.02
C GLN A 329 17.21 -13.41 0.24
N LYS A 330 18.52 -13.33 0.42
CA LYS A 330 19.38 -12.42 -0.36
C LYS A 330 19.28 -12.70 -1.85
N GLN A 331 19.35 -13.95 -2.27
CA GLN A 331 19.22 -14.31 -3.69
C GLN A 331 17.82 -13.97 -4.23
N ARG A 332 16.76 -14.23 -3.44
CA ARG A 332 15.38 -13.91 -3.79
C ARG A 332 15.19 -12.43 -4.08
N THR A 333 15.71 -11.55 -3.22
CA THR A 333 15.60 -10.10 -3.43
C THR A 333 16.25 -9.63 -4.73
N LEU A 334 17.44 -10.16 -5.07
CA LEU A 334 18.13 -9.86 -6.32
C LEU A 334 17.30 -10.32 -7.52
N ASP A 335 16.81 -11.56 -7.47
CA ASP A 335 16.04 -12.14 -8.56
C ASP A 335 14.72 -11.39 -8.79
N VAL A 336 14.03 -11.00 -7.71
CA VAL A 336 12.80 -10.18 -7.78
C VAL A 336 13.09 -8.80 -8.34
N TYR A 337 14.14 -8.12 -7.87
CA TYR A 337 14.49 -6.80 -8.38
C TYR A 337 14.78 -6.84 -9.89
N GLU A 338 15.61 -7.78 -10.32
CA GLU A 338 16.01 -7.93 -11.72
C GLU A 338 14.88 -8.39 -12.64
N LYS A 339 14.01 -9.30 -12.18
CA LYS A 339 12.96 -9.90 -13.02
C LYS A 339 11.64 -9.15 -12.96
N PHE A 340 11.29 -8.53 -11.83
CA PHE A 340 9.96 -7.91 -11.66
C PHE A 340 10.04 -6.39 -11.74
N ARG A 341 11.04 -5.79 -11.10
CA ARG A 341 11.12 -4.33 -10.94
C ARG A 341 11.78 -3.65 -12.15
N MET A 342 12.99 -4.09 -12.50
CA MET A 342 13.78 -3.51 -13.58
C MET A 342 13.11 -3.54 -14.97
N PRO A 343 12.42 -4.61 -15.41
CA PRO A 343 11.89 -4.68 -16.77
C PRO A 343 10.75 -3.71 -17.06
N TYR A 344 10.11 -3.13 -16.02
CA TYR A 344 8.88 -2.36 -16.16
C TYR A 344 8.97 -1.20 -17.15
N LYS A 345 10.00 -0.33 -17.01
CA LYS A 345 10.14 0.87 -17.85
C LYS A 345 10.32 0.49 -19.33
N GLY A 346 11.19 -0.47 -19.61
CA GLY A 346 11.43 -0.95 -20.98
C GLY A 346 10.17 -1.60 -21.60
N GLN A 347 9.44 -2.39 -20.82
CA GLN A 347 8.21 -3.04 -21.29
C GLN A 347 7.09 -2.03 -21.55
N LEU A 348 6.90 -1.02 -20.68
CA LEU A 348 5.91 0.03 -20.91
C LEU A 348 6.22 0.90 -22.13
N GLN A 349 7.51 1.23 -22.34
CA GLN A 349 7.96 1.96 -23.52
C GLN A 349 7.70 1.17 -24.81
N GLN A 350 8.07 -0.12 -24.84
CA GLN A 350 7.81 -0.99 -26.00
C GLN A 350 6.32 -1.12 -26.33
N LYS A 351 5.45 -1.11 -25.32
CA LYS A 351 3.99 -1.16 -25.52
C LYS A 351 3.39 0.19 -25.96
N GLY A 352 4.20 1.23 -26.16
CA GLY A 352 3.74 2.58 -26.51
C GLY A 352 2.86 3.22 -25.41
N ARG A 353 2.94 2.70 -24.18
CA ARG A 353 2.12 3.14 -23.04
C ARG A 353 2.81 4.18 -22.16
N TRP A 354 4.11 4.36 -22.35
CA TRP A 354 4.87 5.40 -21.67
C TRP A 354 5.17 6.54 -22.64
N VAL A 355 4.60 7.72 -22.37
CA VAL A 355 4.95 8.97 -23.04
C VAL A 355 5.89 9.70 -22.10
N GLN A 356 7.14 9.89 -22.53
CA GLN A 356 8.09 10.71 -21.81
C GLN A 356 7.45 12.10 -21.61
N PRO A 357 7.35 12.63 -20.39
CA PRO A 357 6.94 14.02 -20.21
C PRO A 357 7.89 14.87 -21.03
N GLN A 358 7.38 15.58 -22.05
CA GLN A 358 8.17 16.57 -22.75
C GLN A 358 8.53 17.64 -21.72
N GLY A 359 9.72 17.50 -21.13
CA GLY A 359 10.32 18.56 -20.33
C GLY A 359 10.33 19.81 -21.20
N GLN A 360 9.92 20.94 -20.61
CA GLN A 360 10.05 22.25 -21.21
C GLN A 360 11.48 22.42 -21.72
N GLN A 361 11.68 22.23 -23.03
CA GLN A 361 12.83 22.79 -23.71
C GLN A 361 12.64 24.29 -23.64
N SER A 362 13.41 24.91 -22.75
CA SER A 362 13.74 26.32 -22.83
C SER A 362 14.22 26.58 -24.26
N GLN A 363 13.41 27.29 -25.05
CA GLN A 363 13.89 27.93 -26.26
C GLN A 363 14.82 29.06 -25.83
N GLU A 364 16.10 28.74 -25.60
CA GLU A 364 17.18 29.68 -25.87
C GLU A 364 17.61 29.46 -27.32
N GLU A 365 16.90 30.13 -28.24
CA GLU A 365 17.45 30.44 -29.56
C GLU A 365 17.83 31.92 -29.56
N GLY A 366 19.07 32.17 -29.14
CA GLY A 366 19.81 33.33 -29.61
C GLY A 366 20.25 33.06 -31.05
N SER A 367 19.57 33.66 -32.01
CA SER A 367 20.10 33.84 -33.36
C SER A 367 19.89 35.28 -33.79
N GLN A 368 21.00 36.00 -33.82
CA GLN A 368 21.17 37.24 -34.56
C GLN A 368 20.87 36.96 -36.02
N VAL A 369 19.86 37.63 -36.58
CA VAL A 369 19.67 37.73 -38.03
C VAL A 369 19.40 39.19 -38.36
N GLU A 370 20.20 39.67 -39.30
CA GLU A 370 20.26 41.01 -39.86
C GLU A 370 18.92 41.48 -40.44
N GLU A 371 18.74 42.78 -40.26
CA GLU A 371 17.72 43.66 -40.79
C GLU A 371 17.86 43.81 -42.33
N PRO A 372 16.83 43.51 -43.13
CA PRO A 372 16.70 44.04 -44.48
C PRO A 372 15.72 45.20 -44.50
N GLN A 373 16.17 46.25 -45.16
CA GLN A 373 15.52 47.53 -45.37
C GLN A 373 14.11 47.41 -45.97
N GLU A 374 13.23 48.29 -45.49
CA GLU A 374 11.89 48.57 -46.00
C GLU A 374 11.94 48.99 -47.48
N GLU A 375 11.32 48.20 -48.36
CA GLU A 375 10.79 48.67 -49.64
C GLU A 375 9.29 48.98 -49.49
N GLU A 376 8.95 50.25 -49.68
CA GLU A 376 7.58 50.77 -49.74
C GLU A 376 6.74 50.04 -50.80
N LYS A 377 5.67 49.37 -50.35
CA LYS A 377 4.57 48.90 -51.22
C LYS A 377 3.36 49.84 -51.16
N PRO A 378 2.57 49.95 -52.24
CA PRO A 378 1.54 50.97 -52.37
C PRO A 378 0.37 50.74 -51.41
N GLN A 379 -0.11 51.82 -50.81
CA GLN A 379 -1.34 51.87 -50.03
C GLN A 379 -2.54 51.36 -50.85
N GLU A 380 -2.96 50.13 -50.56
CA GLU A 380 -4.22 49.57 -51.02
C GLU A 380 -5.35 50.07 -50.12
N LYS A 381 -6.36 50.71 -50.72
CA LYS A 381 -7.55 51.24 -50.03
C LYS A 381 -8.27 50.13 -49.30
N LYS A 382 -8.29 50.20 -47.96
CA LYS A 382 -9.13 49.36 -47.09
C LYS A 382 -10.61 49.52 -47.43
N PRO A 383 -11.37 48.44 -47.68
CA PRO A 383 -12.83 48.48 -47.63
C PRO A 383 -13.26 48.61 -46.17
N GLN A 384 -13.99 49.67 -45.84
CA GLN A 384 -14.35 50.04 -44.47
C GLN A 384 -15.64 49.38 -43.97
N ASP A 385 -16.13 48.31 -44.61
CA ASP A 385 -17.46 47.72 -44.35
C ASP A 385 -17.47 46.24 -43.88
N GLN A 386 -16.33 45.64 -43.50
CA GLN A 386 -16.28 44.22 -43.06
C GLN A 386 -16.18 43.98 -41.53
N GLN A 387 -15.95 45.02 -40.73
CA GLN A 387 -15.77 44.89 -39.26
C GLN A 387 -16.92 44.22 -38.48
N PRO A 388 -18.22 44.36 -38.85
CA PRO A 388 -19.31 43.72 -38.11
C PRO A 388 -19.37 42.20 -38.28
N GLN A 389 -18.94 41.67 -39.44
CA GLN A 389 -19.05 40.24 -39.75
C GLN A 389 -18.01 39.40 -38.99
N ASP A 390 -16.80 39.93 -38.80
CA ASP A 390 -15.74 39.23 -38.07
C ASP A 390 -16.05 39.11 -36.57
N GLN A 391 -16.64 40.15 -35.96
CA GLN A 391 -17.10 40.08 -34.57
C GLN A 391 -18.22 39.05 -34.38
N GLN A 392 -19.16 38.99 -35.32
CA GLN A 392 -20.26 38.01 -35.27
C GLN A 392 -19.74 36.56 -35.42
N ARG A 393 -18.73 36.36 -36.27
CA ARG A 393 -18.08 35.05 -36.45
C ARG A 393 -17.29 34.62 -35.21
N LEU A 394 -16.60 35.54 -34.56
CA LEU A 394 -15.87 35.27 -33.31
C LEU A 394 -16.82 34.89 -32.17
N GLN A 395 -17.93 35.62 -32.01
CA GLN A 395 -18.94 35.31 -31.00
C GLN A 395 -19.60 33.94 -31.24
N LEU A 396 -19.83 33.58 -32.50
CA LEU A 396 -20.37 32.26 -32.85
C LEU A 396 -19.39 31.14 -32.49
N ASN A 397 -18.10 31.31 -32.79
CA ASN A 397 -17.07 30.33 -32.47
C ASN A 397 -16.91 30.14 -30.94
N GLN A 398 -16.88 31.24 -30.18
CA GLN A 398 -16.82 31.17 -28.71
C GLN A 398 -18.04 30.44 -28.12
N LYS A 399 -19.22 30.67 -28.70
CA LYS A 399 -20.44 29.98 -28.27
C LYS A 399 -20.37 28.48 -28.57
N LYS A 400 -19.83 28.09 -29.73
CA LYS A 400 -19.59 26.68 -30.10
C LYS A 400 -18.62 26.00 -29.14
N GLU A 401 -17.47 26.61 -28.87
CA GLU A 401 -16.49 26.09 -27.91
C GLU A 401 -17.07 25.91 -26.51
N GLN A 402 -17.89 26.88 -26.05
CA GLN A 402 -18.53 26.79 -24.74
C GLN A 402 -19.59 25.67 -24.69
N ASN A 403 -20.36 25.48 -25.76
CA ASN A 403 -21.34 24.40 -25.86
C ASN A 403 -20.65 23.02 -25.88
N GLU A 404 -19.57 22.86 -26.65
CA GLU A 404 -18.78 21.63 -26.68
C GLU A 404 -18.26 21.29 -25.27
N LYS A 405 -17.69 22.29 -24.58
CA LYS A 405 -17.17 22.13 -23.23
C LYS A 405 -18.26 21.73 -22.24
N ASN A 406 -19.45 22.31 -22.33
CA ASN A 406 -20.58 21.95 -21.48
C ASN A 406 -21.01 20.50 -21.74
N CYS A 407 -21.13 20.09 -23.00
CA CYS A 407 -21.48 18.71 -23.37
C CYS A 407 -20.44 17.70 -22.87
N LEU A 408 -19.14 17.98 -23.05
CA LEU A 408 -18.06 17.12 -22.56
C LEU A 408 -18.05 17.01 -21.04
N ASN A 409 -18.36 18.11 -20.33
CA ASN A 409 -18.49 18.08 -18.87
C ASN A 409 -19.68 17.20 -18.43
N GLU A 410 -20.81 17.24 -19.12
CA GLU A 410 -21.96 16.37 -18.82
C GLU A 410 -21.59 14.88 -18.98
N VAL A 411 -20.90 14.53 -20.07
CA VAL A 411 -20.41 13.15 -20.30
C VAL A 411 -19.44 12.71 -19.21
N ASP A 412 -18.52 13.59 -18.77
CA ASP A 412 -17.59 13.29 -17.68
C ASP A 412 -18.31 13.11 -16.33
N GLN A 413 -19.34 13.91 -16.05
CA GLN A 413 -20.14 13.74 -14.83
C GLN A 413 -20.92 12.42 -14.84
N GLU A 414 -21.50 12.03 -15.98
CA GLU A 414 -22.18 10.74 -16.12
C GLU A 414 -21.20 9.57 -15.92
N TYR A 415 -20.00 9.66 -16.51
CA TYR A 415 -18.94 8.68 -16.30
C TYR A 415 -18.61 8.51 -14.82
N LYS A 416 -18.33 9.61 -14.11
CA LYS A 416 -17.98 9.60 -12.68
C LYS A 416 -19.09 9.02 -11.81
N GLN A 417 -20.35 9.30 -12.12
CA GLN A 417 -21.48 8.74 -11.38
C GLN A 417 -21.58 7.22 -11.55
N ARG A 418 -21.43 6.72 -12.78
CA ARG A 418 -21.48 5.29 -13.08
C ARG A 418 -20.26 4.54 -12.53
N GLU A 419 -19.08 5.13 -12.65
CA GLU A 419 -17.85 4.65 -12.04
C GLU A 419 -18.03 4.48 -10.53
N LYS A 420 -18.50 5.52 -9.84
CA LYS A 420 -18.77 5.48 -8.40
C LYS A 420 -19.74 4.35 -8.05
N TRP A 421 -20.80 4.15 -8.83
CA TRP A 421 -21.73 3.05 -8.61
C TRP A 421 -21.06 1.68 -8.79
N LEU A 422 -20.21 1.49 -9.80
CA LEU A 422 -19.49 0.23 -10.02
C LEU A 422 -18.51 -0.07 -8.89
N THR A 423 -17.71 0.92 -8.50
CA THR A 423 -16.72 0.80 -7.41
C THR A 423 -17.37 0.52 -6.05
N LYS A 424 -18.65 0.81 -5.88
CA LYS A 424 -19.39 0.48 -4.64
C LYS A 424 -20.10 -0.87 -4.74
N SER A 425 -20.81 -1.11 -5.85
CA SER A 425 -21.69 -2.28 -5.98
C SER A 425 -20.96 -3.60 -6.18
N MET A 426 -19.81 -3.59 -6.88
CA MET A 426 -19.05 -4.82 -7.12
C MET A 426 -18.40 -5.36 -5.84
N PRO A 427 -17.70 -4.55 -5.02
CA PRO A 427 -17.20 -5.01 -3.74
C PRO A 427 -18.29 -5.53 -2.80
N GLU A 428 -19.46 -4.90 -2.75
CA GLU A 428 -20.60 -5.39 -1.95
C GLU A 428 -21.01 -6.82 -2.35
N LYS A 429 -21.05 -7.14 -3.65
CA LYS A 429 -21.35 -8.50 -4.14
C LYS A 429 -20.26 -9.51 -3.80
N PHE A 430 -18.99 -9.13 -3.92
CA PHE A 430 -17.88 -10.00 -3.52
C PHE A 430 -17.88 -10.25 -2.01
N ASN A 431 -18.14 -9.22 -1.21
CA ASN A 431 -18.25 -9.34 0.25
C ASN A 431 -19.43 -10.24 0.65
N GLN A 432 -20.59 -10.10 -0.02
CA GLN A 432 -21.73 -10.98 0.22
C GLN A 432 -21.39 -12.44 -0.13
N LEU A 433 -20.75 -12.69 -1.27
CA LEU A 433 -20.34 -14.03 -1.68
C LEU A 433 -19.34 -14.65 -0.69
N GLN A 434 -18.41 -13.84 -0.19
CA GLN A 434 -17.45 -14.28 0.82
C GLN A 434 -18.14 -14.58 2.16
N ALA A 435 -19.09 -13.75 2.60
CA ALA A 435 -19.87 -14.02 3.81
C ALA A 435 -20.70 -15.32 3.69
N GLU A 436 -21.35 -15.56 2.55
CA GLU A 436 -22.07 -16.81 2.29
C GLU A 436 -21.14 -18.04 2.32
N ARG A 437 -19.91 -17.88 1.82
CA ARG A 437 -18.87 -18.93 1.86
C ARG A 437 -18.40 -19.21 3.28
N ASP A 438 -18.17 -18.17 4.07
CA ASP A 438 -17.74 -18.30 5.47
C ASP A 438 -18.84 -18.91 6.35
N GLU A 439 -20.10 -18.51 6.17
CA GLU A 439 -21.25 -19.12 6.86
C GLU A 439 -21.39 -20.61 6.53
N MET A 440 -21.22 -21.00 5.26
CA MET A 440 -21.23 -22.41 4.84
C MET A 440 -20.08 -23.20 5.48
N TRP A 441 -18.89 -22.62 5.57
CA TRP A 441 -17.75 -23.24 6.23
C TRP A 441 -18.02 -23.49 7.71
N GLU A 442 -18.48 -22.47 8.43
CA GLU A 442 -18.81 -22.58 9.86
C GLU A 442 -19.90 -23.61 10.11
N TRP A 443 -20.91 -23.67 9.25
CA TRP A 443 -21.98 -24.67 9.33
C TRP A 443 -21.42 -26.09 9.15
N LEU A 444 -20.57 -26.34 8.15
CA LEU A 444 -19.98 -27.65 7.89
C LEU A 444 -18.99 -28.08 8.99
N GLU A 445 -18.29 -27.14 9.62
CA GLU A 445 -17.34 -27.44 10.68
C GLU A 445 -18.02 -28.15 11.86
N GLN A 446 -19.28 -27.82 12.18
CA GLN A 446 -20.06 -28.50 13.22
C GLN A 446 -20.26 -30.00 12.94
N TYR A 447 -20.32 -30.38 11.66
CA TYR A 447 -20.44 -31.78 11.23
C TYR A 447 -19.07 -32.45 11.13
N ARG A 448 -18.02 -31.70 10.79
CA ARG A 448 -16.65 -32.21 10.74
C ARG A 448 -16.16 -32.73 12.09
N GLN A 449 -16.64 -32.12 13.18
CA GLN A 449 -16.36 -32.57 14.55
C GLN A 449 -16.99 -33.93 14.91
N GLN A 450 -17.93 -34.42 14.11
CA GLN A 450 -18.57 -35.72 14.31
C GLN A 450 -17.96 -36.76 13.36
N PRO A 451 -17.27 -37.80 13.87
CA PRO A 451 -16.54 -38.75 13.01
C PRO A 451 -17.37 -39.38 11.90
N GLN A 452 -18.65 -39.64 12.15
CA GLN A 452 -19.57 -40.22 11.17
C GLN A 452 -19.97 -39.27 10.03
N TYR A 453 -19.75 -37.96 10.17
CA TYR A 453 -20.12 -36.94 9.18
C TYR A 453 -18.91 -36.20 8.57
N SER A 454 -17.70 -36.38 9.09
CA SER A 454 -16.51 -35.65 8.61
C SER A 454 -16.27 -35.80 7.12
N GLN A 455 -16.34 -37.02 6.58
CA GLN A 455 -16.12 -37.23 5.15
C GLN A 455 -17.20 -36.55 4.29
N TRP A 456 -18.46 -36.64 4.70
CA TRP A 456 -19.57 -35.97 4.02
C TRP A 456 -19.41 -34.44 4.06
N ALA A 457 -18.99 -33.88 5.19
CA ALA A 457 -18.78 -32.44 5.33
C ALA A 457 -17.67 -31.93 4.39
N ASP A 458 -16.59 -32.70 4.23
CA ASP A 458 -15.50 -32.36 3.30
C ASP A 458 -15.94 -32.46 1.83
N GLU A 459 -16.70 -33.49 1.47
CA GLU A 459 -17.26 -33.64 0.13
C GLU A 459 -18.27 -32.51 -0.20
N GLU A 460 -19.14 -32.16 0.74
CA GLU A 460 -20.10 -31.05 0.59
C GLU A 460 -19.38 -29.70 0.50
N TRP A 461 -18.33 -29.46 1.31
CA TRP A 461 -17.51 -28.25 1.20
C TRP A 461 -16.92 -28.12 -0.20
N LYS A 462 -16.29 -29.17 -0.71
CA LYS A 462 -15.70 -29.16 -2.05
C LYS A 462 -16.73 -28.83 -3.13
N ARG A 463 -17.91 -29.45 -3.05
CA ARG A 463 -19.03 -29.20 -3.97
C ARG A 463 -19.51 -27.75 -3.93
N ARG A 464 -19.57 -27.14 -2.73
CA ARG A 464 -19.99 -25.73 -2.55
C ARG A 464 -18.91 -24.75 -3.00
N GLU A 465 -17.64 -25.05 -2.74
CA GLU A 465 -16.50 -24.22 -3.13
C GLU A 465 -16.41 -24.05 -4.66
N GLU A 466 -16.70 -25.10 -5.43
CA GLU A 466 -16.83 -25.00 -6.89
C GLU A 466 -17.93 -24.02 -7.31
N GLY A 467 -19.07 -24.02 -6.61
CA GLY A 467 -20.17 -23.08 -6.82
C GLY A 467 -19.79 -21.63 -6.49
N PHE A 468 -19.09 -21.40 -5.37
CA PHE A 468 -18.57 -20.08 -5.00
C PHE A 468 -17.56 -19.56 -6.02
N SER A 469 -16.63 -20.41 -6.46
CA SER A 469 -15.66 -20.10 -7.50
C SER A 469 -16.34 -19.72 -8.82
N GLY A 470 -17.38 -20.46 -9.22
CA GLY A 470 -18.19 -20.15 -10.41
C GLY A 470 -18.86 -18.79 -10.34
N ARG A 471 -19.54 -18.47 -9.22
CA ARG A 471 -20.17 -17.16 -9.00
C ARG A 471 -19.16 -16.02 -8.95
N LYS A 472 -17.99 -16.23 -8.34
CA LYS A 472 -16.91 -15.25 -8.32
C LYS A 472 -16.46 -14.90 -9.74
N LYS A 473 -16.20 -15.90 -10.59
CA LYS A 473 -15.85 -15.70 -12.01
C LYS A 473 -16.95 -14.98 -12.78
N GLU A 474 -18.21 -15.30 -12.51
CA GLU A 474 -19.36 -14.60 -13.11
C GLU A 474 -19.38 -13.11 -12.72
N TYR A 475 -19.12 -12.79 -11.45
CA TYR A 475 -19.05 -11.40 -10.99
C TYR A 475 -17.87 -10.65 -11.62
N GLU A 476 -16.69 -11.26 -11.69
CA GLU A 476 -15.52 -10.68 -12.39
C GLU A 476 -15.80 -10.45 -13.88
N GLN A 477 -16.50 -11.37 -14.55
CA GLN A 477 -16.88 -11.20 -15.95
C GLN A 477 -17.90 -10.06 -16.12
N LYS A 478 -18.90 -9.98 -15.25
CA LYS A 478 -19.88 -8.89 -15.25
C LYS A 478 -19.22 -7.54 -15.00
N GLU A 479 -18.31 -7.45 -14.04
CA GLU A 479 -17.52 -6.26 -13.76
C GLU A 479 -16.73 -5.81 -15.00
N ARG A 480 -16.00 -6.72 -15.64
CA ARG A 480 -15.29 -6.42 -16.89
C ARG A 480 -16.23 -5.89 -17.98
N GLY A 481 -17.41 -6.52 -18.13
CA GLY A 481 -18.43 -6.06 -19.07
C GLY A 481 -18.91 -4.64 -18.77
N TYR A 482 -19.23 -4.34 -17.51
CA TYR A 482 -19.66 -2.99 -17.12
C TYR A 482 -18.61 -1.92 -17.36
N TRP A 483 -17.33 -2.20 -17.09
CA TRP A 483 -16.24 -1.27 -17.39
C TRP A 483 -16.04 -1.05 -18.89
N GLN A 484 -16.21 -2.09 -19.71
CA GLN A 484 -16.17 -1.97 -21.16
C GLN A 484 -17.32 -1.11 -21.69
N ASP A 485 -18.54 -1.35 -21.22
CA ASP A 485 -19.72 -0.57 -21.60
C ASP A 485 -19.57 0.90 -21.19
N LEU A 486 -19.12 1.16 -19.95
CA LEU A 486 -18.87 2.51 -19.46
C LEU A 486 -17.87 3.26 -20.36
N LYS A 487 -16.79 2.59 -20.77
CA LYS A 487 -15.78 3.18 -21.68
C LYS A 487 -16.38 3.45 -23.06
N GLN A 488 -17.12 2.50 -23.63
CA GLN A 488 -17.74 2.66 -24.95
C GLN A 488 -18.78 3.79 -24.95
N ASP A 489 -19.61 3.87 -23.92
CA ASP A 489 -20.62 4.91 -23.78
C ASP A 489 -19.99 6.30 -23.65
N THR A 490 -18.91 6.42 -22.86
CA THR A 490 -18.15 7.67 -22.73
C THR A 490 -17.57 8.11 -24.07
N GLN A 491 -16.97 7.18 -24.82
CA GLN A 491 -16.43 7.47 -26.16
C GLN A 491 -17.54 7.89 -27.15
N LYS A 492 -18.70 7.23 -27.12
CA LYS A 492 -19.86 7.61 -27.93
C LYS A 492 -20.40 8.99 -27.55
N GLY A 493 -20.50 9.29 -26.26
CA GLY A 493 -20.92 10.59 -25.74
C GLY A 493 -19.99 11.71 -26.19
N GLN A 494 -18.68 11.53 -26.02
CA GLN A 494 -17.67 12.48 -26.48
C GLN A 494 -17.72 12.71 -28.00
N LYS A 495 -17.88 11.63 -28.78
CA LYS A 495 -18.02 11.73 -30.23
C LYS A 495 -19.28 12.49 -30.63
N ARG A 496 -20.42 12.22 -29.99
CA ARG A 496 -21.69 12.93 -30.21
C ARG A 496 -21.54 14.44 -29.94
N CYS A 497 -20.91 14.82 -28.82
CA CYS A 497 -20.64 16.23 -28.51
C CYS A 497 -19.88 16.94 -29.65
N ARG A 498 -18.88 16.28 -30.25
CA ARG A 498 -18.11 16.86 -31.37
C ARG A 498 -18.89 16.92 -32.68
N GLU A 499 -19.74 15.93 -32.96
CA GLU A 499 -20.56 15.89 -34.18
C GLU A 499 -21.70 16.92 -34.15
N GLU A 500 -22.26 17.22 -32.98
CA GLU A 500 -23.30 18.25 -32.82
C GLU A 500 -22.75 19.66 -33.09
N GLU A 501 -21.50 19.93 -32.74
CA GLU A 501 -20.85 21.23 -32.99
C GLU A 501 -20.47 21.47 -34.46
N GLN A 502 -20.27 20.39 -35.23
CA GLN A 502 -20.01 20.46 -36.66
C GLN A 502 -21.27 20.78 -37.49
N LYS A 503 -22.45 20.51 -36.93
CA LYS A 503 -23.73 20.89 -37.52
C LYS A 503 -24.04 22.37 -37.23
#